data_AF-A0A6C0FAH4-F1
#
_entry.id   AF-A0A6C0FAH4-F1
#
_cell.length_a   1.000
_cell.length_b   1.000
_cell.length_c   1.000
_cell.angle_alpha   90.00
_cell.angle_beta   90.00
_cell.angle_gamma   90.00
#
_symmetry.space_group_name_H-M   'P 1'
#
loop_
_entity.id
_entity.type
_entity.pdbx_description
1 polymer ?
#
loop_
_entity_poly.entity_id
_entity_poly.type
_entity_poly.pdbx_seq_one_letter_code
_entity_poly.pdbx_strand_id
1 'polypeptide(L)'
;MHVKLLILTLLLLFIICKIGVDKFSQNKSELDTVIEQIKPYEFSFFTSHYGTVYNMSDIINGYGIKKNTGEMFCKDKDYLLGCKYLNKHGIAKYAADKMAKLIKNTKLKDKTDTLNVHLRIGDVIYEGNKPYYNEPDFYKTVNIPDKVKKISIFAGTHRKDSGLSTYKKLKPSAEYILKIKDIFEKRGYAVTLKLGGHPDKAFEEMGNSKYFLKSSRQHGGFTNMIADLVTANGGNTIG
;
A
#
# COMPACT_ATOMS: atom_id res chain seq x y z
N MET A 1 -40.52 19.18 41.09
CA MET A 1 -39.20 19.55 40.54
C MET A 1 -38.58 18.46 39.66
N HIS A 2 -38.76 17.17 39.97
CA HIS A 2 -38.09 16.05 39.27
C HIS A 2 -38.50 15.81 37.80
N VAL A 3 -39.76 16.05 37.41
CA VAL A 3 -40.23 15.81 36.03
C VAL A 3 -39.56 16.74 35.01
N LYS A 4 -39.37 18.03 35.36
CA LYS A 4 -38.70 18.99 34.49
C LYS A 4 -37.22 18.64 34.27
N LEU A 5 -36.54 18.14 35.31
CA LEU A 5 -35.15 17.70 35.21
C LEU A 5 -35.00 16.46 34.34
N LEU A 6 -35.93 15.51 34.45
CA LEU A 6 -35.94 14.30 33.61
C LEU A 6 -36.15 14.64 32.12
N ILE A 7 -37.11 15.51 31.81
CA ILE A 7 -37.38 15.96 30.43
C ILE A 7 -36.16 16.66 29.84
N LEU A 8 -35.51 17.55 30.60
CA LEU A 8 -34.31 18.25 30.14
C LEU A 8 -33.15 17.28 29.88
N THR A 9 -32.99 16.26 30.72
CA THR A 9 -31.95 15.22 30.57
C THR A 9 -32.18 14.36 29.31
N LEU A 10 -33.43 13.96 29.06
CA LEU A 10 -33.79 13.22 27.85
C LEU A 10 -33.62 14.06 26.58
N LEU A 11 -33.97 15.35 26.63
CA LEU A 11 -33.75 16.28 25.53
C LEU A 11 -32.26 16.45 25.23
N LEU A 12 -31.43 16.58 26.26
CA LEU A 12 -29.98 16.69 26.12
C LEU A 12 -29.37 15.41 25.52
N LEU A 13 -29.80 14.23 26.01
CA LEU A 13 -29.40 12.93 25.45
C LEU A 13 -29.81 12.80 23.99
N PHE A 14 -31.04 13.21 23.64
CA PHE A 14 -31.51 13.20 22.25
C PHE A 14 -30.67 14.12 21.36
N ILE A 15 -30.34 15.34 21.81
CA ILE A 15 -29.48 16.28 21.09
C ILE A 15 -28.08 15.69 20.91
N ILE A 16 -27.47 15.12 21.95
CA ILE A 16 -26.15 14.49 21.88
C ILE A 16 -26.16 13.32 20.89
N CYS A 17 -27.15 12.43 20.99
CA CYS A 17 -27.32 11.30 20.07
C CYS A 17 -27.51 11.79 18.63
N LYS A 18 -28.35 12.80 18.40
CA LYS A 18 -28.62 13.35 17.06
C LYS A 18 -27.38 14.01 16.46
N ILE A 19 -26.67 14.86 17.20
CA ILE A 19 -25.40 15.45 16.76
C ILE A 19 -24.37 14.36 16.45
N GLY A 20 -24.31 13.30 17.27
CA GLY A 20 -23.45 12.15 17.03
C GLY A 20 -23.78 11.42 15.72
N VAL A 21 -25.07 11.17 15.47
CA VAL A 21 -25.56 10.53 14.23
C VAL A 21 -25.32 11.41 13.01
N ASP A 22 -25.59 12.71 13.10
CA ASP A 22 -25.42 13.65 11.98
C ASP A 22 -23.93 13.79 11.60
N LYS A 23 -23.04 13.92 12.61
CA LYS A 23 -21.59 13.91 12.38
C LYS A 23 -21.11 12.59 11.79
N PHE A 24 -21.67 11.46 12.23
CA PHE A 24 -21.35 10.15 11.67
C PHE A 24 -21.78 10.06 10.20
N SER A 25 -22.99 10.51 9.88
CA SER A 25 -23.55 10.52 8.54
C SER A 25 -22.75 11.40 7.59
N GLN A 26 -22.39 12.62 8.01
CA GLN A 26 -21.54 13.54 7.23
C GLN A 26 -20.15 12.93 6.96
N ASN A 27 -19.48 12.42 7.99
CA ASN A 27 -18.18 11.78 7.83
C ASN A 27 -18.26 10.58 6.88
N LYS A 28 -19.32 9.78 6.98
CA LYS A 28 -19.57 8.65 6.07
C LYS A 28 -19.71 9.13 4.63
N SER A 29 -20.51 10.16 4.37
CA SER A 29 -20.69 10.76 3.03
C SER A 29 -19.40 11.29 2.40
N GLU A 30 -18.56 11.99 3.16
CA GLU A 30 -17.25 12.47 2.66
C GLU A 30 -16.32 11.32 2.30
N LEU A 31 -16.28 10.27 3.11
CA LEU A 31 -15.47 9.10 2.78
C LEU A 31 -16.06 8.34 1.61
N ASP A 32 -17.38 8.17 1.53
CA ASP A 32 -18.01 7.55 0.37
C ASP A 32 -17.63 8.35 -0.88
N THR A 33 -17.53 9.67 -0.82
CA THR A 33 -17.01 10.49 -1.93
C THR A 33 -15.54 10.17 -2.26
N VAL A 34 -14.66 10.11 -1.26
CA VAL A 34 -13.22 9.77 -1.46
C VAL A 34 -13.05 8.33 -1.93
N ILE A 35 -13.81 7.38 -1.38
CA ILE A 35 -13.83 5.97 -1.75
C ILE A 35 -14.36 5.84 -3.17
N GLU A 36 -15.48 6.47 -3.52
CA GLU A 36 -16.02 6.47 -4.89
C GLU A 36 -15.05 7.13 -5.88
N GLN A 37 -14.25 8.11 -5.46
CA GLN A 37 -13.16 8.65 -6.30
C GLN A 37 -12.06 7.62 -6.54
N ILE A 38 -11.79 6.71 -5.60
CA ILE A 38 -10.75 5.66 -5.73
C ILE A 38 -11.28 4.29 -6.19
N LYS A 39 -12.61 4.08 -6.16
CA LYS A 39 -13.29 2.82 -6.47
C LYS A 39 -13.21 2.39 -7.95
N PRO A 40 -13.14 3.32 -8.93
CA PRO A 40 -12.89 2.97 -10.33
C PRO A 40 -11.50 2.36 -10.58
N TYR A 41 -10.54 2.58 -9.68
CA TYR A 41 -9.21 1.95 -9.77
C TYR A 41 -9.33 0.54 -9.18
N GLU A 42 -9.15 -0.47 -10.04
CA GLU A 42 -9.53 -1.87 -9.86
C GLU A 42 -9.68 -2.39 -8.42
N PHE A 43 -10.90 -2.87 -8.16
CA PHE A 43 -11.36 -3.73 -7.07
C PHE A 43 -10.31 -4.71 -6.52
N SER A 44 -9.54 -4.25 -5.52
CA SER A 44 -9.18 -5.03 -4.33
C SER A 44 -8.31 -4.19 -3.39
N PHE A 45 -8.79 -3.00 -2.97
CA PHE A 45 -8.25 -2.41 -1.75
C PHE A 45 -8.31 -3.44 -0.61
N PHE A 46 -9.31 -4.30 -0.62
CA PHE A 46 -9.37 -5.53 0.17
C PHE A 46 -9.00 -6.72 -0.72
N THR A 47 -7.83 -7.32 -0.50
CA THR A 47 -7.49 -8.56 -1.20
C THR A 47 -8.45 -9.68 -0.80
N SER A 48 -9.09 -10.26 -1.82
CA SER A 48 -9.79 -11.55 -1.86
C SER A 48 -9.13 -12.62 -0.98
N HIS A 49 -9.90 -13.41 -0.23
CA HIS A 49 -9.62 -14.81 0.21
C HIS A 49 -8.20 -15.28 0.67
N TYR A 50 -7.16 -14.46 0.76
CA TYR A 50 -5.82 -14.79 1.25
C TYR A 50 -5.76 -14.69 2.78
N GLY A 51 -6.77 -15.25 3.46
CA GLY A 51 -7.05 -15.09 4.90
C GLY A 51 -5.94 -15.53 5.88
N THR A 52 -4.77 -15.89 5.36
CA THR A 52 -3.53 -16.17 6.10
C THR A 52 -2.35 -15.42 5.45
N VAL A 53 -2.50 -14.10 5.33
CA VAL A 53 -1.46 -13.06 5.26
C VAL A 53 -0.21 -13.42 4.45
N TYR A 54 -0.34 -13.38 3.13
CA TYR A 54 0.84 -13.38 2.26
C TYR A 54 1.60 -12.06 2.43
N ASN A 55 2.73 -12.10 3.12
CA ASN A 55 3.73 -11.06 3.06
C ASN A 55 5.01 -11.69 2.51
N MET A 56 5.26 -11.50 1.23
CA MET A 56 6.46 -12.01 0.55
C MET A 56 7.75 -11.65 1.32
N SER A 57 7.81 -10.45 1.92
CA SER A 57 8.94 -10.05 2.77
C SER A 57 9.03 -10.90 4.03
N ASP A 58 7.92 -11.25 4.67
CA ASP A 58 7.94 -12.07 5.89
C ASP A 58 8.24 -13.54 5.61
N ILE A 59 7.78 -14.04 4.46
CA ILE A 59 8.06 -15.39 3.95
C ILE A 59 9.55 -15.51 3.66
N ILE A 60 10.12 -14.53 2.94
CA ILE A 60 11.53 -14.59 2.52
C ILE A 60 12.48 -14.25 3.68
N ASN A 61 12.14 -13.30 4.55
CA ASN A 61 13.01 -12.96 5.70
C ASN A 61 12.85 -13.91 6.90
N GLY A 62 12.07 -14.98 6.75
CA GLY A 62 11.86 -15.97 7.80
C GLY A 62 11.09 -15.47 9.02
N TYR A 63 10.45 -14.30 8.95
CA TYR A 63 9.51 -13.85 9.99
C TYR A 63 8.30 -14.78 10.09
N GLY A 64 7.86 -15.35 8.97
CA GLY A 64 6.86 -16.41 8.92
C GLY A 64 7.35 -17.79 9.40
N ILE A 65 8.61 -17.92 9.86
CA ILE A 65 9.27 -19.20 10.18
C ILE A 65 9.55 -19.36 11.66
N LYS A 66 9.49 -18.28 12.45
CA LYS A 66 9.63 -18.31 13.93
C LYS A 66 8.56 -19.18 14.64
N LYS A 67 7.64 -19.84 13.91
CA LYS A 67 6.66 -20.81 14.39
C LYS A 67 6.48 -22.03 13.45
N ASN A 68 7.52 -22.78 13.06
CA ASN A 68 7.36 -24.06 12.33
C ASN A 68 6.48 -24.03 11.04
N THR A 69 6.34 -22.87 10.40
CA THR A 69 5.23 -22.62 9.46
C THR A 69 5.63 -22.49 7.98
N GLY A 70 6.92 -22.54 7.63
CA GLY A 70 7.38 -22.38 6.24
C GLY A 70 6.75 -23.38 5.26
N GLU A 71 6.74 -24.66 5.63
CA GLU A 71 6.04 -25.71 4.87
C GLU A 71 4.53 -25.52 4.90
N MET A 72 3.93 -25.13 6.03
CA MET A 72 2.49 -24.86 6.14
C MET A 72 2.00 -23.69 5.25
N PHE A 73 2.82 -22.65 5.06
CA PHE A 73 2.41 -21.48 4.27
C PHE A 73 2.52 -21.72 2.77
N CYS A 74 3.52 -22.48 2.34
CA CYS A 74 3.82 -22.71 0.93
C CYS A 74 3.36 -24.07 0.39
N LYS A 75 2.91 -24.99 1.25
CA LYS A 75 2.20 -26.21 0.81
C LYS A 75 1.03 -25.81 -0.08
N ASP A 76 1.09 -26.26 -1.33
CA ASP A 76 0.11 -26.00 -2.39
C ASP A 76 0.00 -24.53 -2.85
N LYS A 77 1.00 -23.68 -2.56
CA LYS A 77 1.04 -22.26 -2.96
C LYS A 77 2.24 -21.88 -3.81
N ASP A 78 2.75 -22.81 -4.61
CA ASP A 78 3.82 -22.59 -5.58
C ASP A 78 3.49 -21.54 -6.66
N TYR A 79 2.24 -21.06 -6.72
CA TYR A 79 1.88 -19.93 -7.57
C TYR A 79 2.36 -18.58 -6.99
N LEU A 80 2.53 -18.47 -5.67
CA LEU A 80 3.00 -17.25 -5.00
C LEU A 80 4.51 -17.09 -5.14
N LEU A 81 4.96 -15.87 -5.48
CA LEU A 81 6.36 -15.57 -5.78
C LEU A 81 7.28 -15.85 -4.59
N GLY A 82 6.86 -15.51 -3.38
CA GLY A 82 7.58 -15.80 -2.15
C GLY A 82 7.78 -17.30 -1.92
N CYS A 83 6.77 -18.12 -2.23
CA CYS A 83 6.87 -19.58 -2.12
C CYS A 83 7.74 -20.18 -3.23
N LYS A 84 7.65 -19.68 -4.47
CA LYS A 84 8.59 -20.05 -5.55
C LYS A 84 10.04 -19.78 -5.17
N TYR A 85 10.30 -18.62 -4.55
CA TYR A 85 11.64 -18.26 -4.09
C TYR A 85 12.11 -19.22 -3.00
N LEU A 86 11.28 -19.47 -1.99
CA LEU A 86 11.61 -20.32 -0.85
C LEU A 86 11.84 -21.78 -1.28
N ASN A 87 10.99 -22.35 -2.14
CA ASN A 87 11.16 -23.72 -2.64
C ASN A 87 12.45 -23.88 -3.46
N LYS A 88 12.84 -22.85 -4.22
CA LYS A 88 14.04 -22.91 -5.08
C LYS A 88 15.34 -22.63 -4.34
N HIS A 89 15.30 -21.80 -3.30
CA HIS A 89 16.49 -21.26 -2.65
C HIS A 89 16.60 -21.56 -1.16
N GLY A 90 15.60 -22.24 -0.60
CA GLY A 90 15.47 -22.52 0.82
C GLY A 90 15.13 -21.27 1.64
N ILE A 91 15.13 -21.46 2.96
CA ILE A 91 15.01 -20.38 3.93
C ILE A 91 16.34 -19.64 3.95
N ALA A 92 16.39 -18.49 3.30
CA ALA A 92 17.57 -17.65 3.25
C ALA A 92 17.16 -16.18 3.17
N LYS A 93 18.06 -15.31 3.63
CA LYS A 93 17.89 -13.86 3.46
C LYS A 93 17.60 -13.55 1.98
N TYR A 94 16.70 -12.60 1.75
CA TYR A 94 16.39 -12.13 0.40
C TYR A 94 17.65 -11.76 -0.38
N ALA A 95 17.76 -12.26 -1.61
CA ALA A 95 18.79 -11.93 -2.56
C ALA A 95 18.15 -11.53 -3.89
N ALA A 96 18.34 -10.26 -4.26
CA ALA A 96 17.68 -9.68 -5.44
C ALA A 96 18.08 -10.37 -6.75
N ASP A 97 19.32 -10.84 -6.89
CA ASP A 97 19.77 -11.56 -8.08
C ASP A 97 19.05 -12.91 -8.24
N LYS A 98 18.81 -13.63 -7.13
CA LYS A 98 18.04 -14.87 -7.11
C LYS A 98 16.57 -14.60 -7.46
N MET A 99 16.00 -13.54 -6.92
CA MET A 99 14.63 -13.12 -7.25
C MET A 99 14.50 -12.70 -8.72
N ALA A 100 15.45 -11.93 -9.25
CA ALA A 100 15.51 -11.56 -10.67
C ALA A 100 15.60 -12.79 -11.58
N LYS A 101 16.45 -13.76 -11.22
CA LYS A 101 16.55 -15.06 -11.91
C LYS A 101 15.28 -15.88 -11.81
N LEU A 102 14.49 -15.75 -10.74
CA LEU A 102 13.22 -16.45 -10.56
C LEU A 102 12.13 -15.85 -11.45
N ILE A 103 12.08 -14.52 -11.53
CA ILE A 103 11.22 -13.77 -12.46
C ILE A 103 11.71 -13.94 -13.93
N LYS A 104 12.86 -14.59 -14.12
CA LYS A 104 13.54 -14.97 -15.38
C LYS A 104 13.54 -13.88 -16.46
N ASN A 105 14.64 -13.13 -16.45
CA ASN A 105 15.33 -12.47 -17.56
C ASN A 105 14.57 -11.35 -18.29
N THR A 106 14.28 -10.30 -17.52
CA THR A 106 13.96 -8.98 -18.04
C THR A 106 15.22 -8.28 -18.57
N LYS A 107 15.53 -8.50 -19.86
CA LYS A 107 15.78 -7.30 -20.69
C LYS A 107 14.48 -6.54 -20.61
N LEU A 108 14.42 -5.62 -19.66
CA LEU A 108 13.58 -4.43 -19.62
C LEU A 108 12.76 -4.35 -20.91
N LYS A 109 11.59 -5.00 -20.93
CA LYS A 109 10.69 -4.93 -22.09
C LYS A 109 10.37 -3.45 -22.20
N ASP A 110 11.03 -2.77 -23.13
CA ASP A 110 11.09 -1.32 -23.30
C ASP A 110 10.78 -0.56 -22.02
N LYS A 111 11.77 -0.50 -21.11
CA LYS A 111 11.66 0.22 -19.84
C LYS A 111 11.10 1.61 -20.13
N THR A 112 9.82 1.79 -19.85
CA THR A 112 9.14 3.05 -20.17
C THR A 112 9.71 4.14 -19.29
N ASP A 113 9.66 5.39 -19.75
CA ASP A 113 9.99 6.55 -18.93
C ASP A 113 8.83 6.87 -17.96
N THR A 114 8.37 5.83 -17.26
CA THR A 114 7.39 5.87 -16.19
C THR A 114 8.10 5.70 -14.87
N LEU A 115 7.77 6.54 -13.89
CA LEU A 115 8.16 6.36 -12.50
C LEU A 115 7.10 5.54 -11.76
N ASN A 116 7.51 4.40 -11.23
CA ASN A 116 6.67 3.61 -10.33
C ASN A 116 6.93 4.05 -8.89
N VAL A 117 5.89 4.49 -8.20
CA VAL A 117 5.94 4.96 -6.82
C VAL A 117 5.20 3.96 -5.94
N HIS A 118 5.87 3.40 -4.94
CA HIS A 118 5.20 2.58 -3.94
C HIS A 118 4.81 3.43 -2.74
N LEU A 119 3.57 3.33 -2.26
CA LEU A 119 3.09 3.98 -1.03
C LEU A 119 2.58 2.92 -0.04
N ARG A 120 3.19 2.85 1.15
CA ARG A 120 2.74 1.98 2.24
C ARG A 120 1.86 2.78 3.20
N ILE A 121 0.56 2.52 3.18
CA ILE A 121 -0.42 3.47 3.77
C ILE A 121 -1.46 2.81 4.67
N GLY A 122 -2.01 1.63 4.31
CA GLY A 122 -3.22 1.06 4.94
C GLY A 122 -3.08 0.62 6.41
N ASP A 123 -1.85 0.38 6.87
CA ASP A 123 -1.48 0.04 8.25
C ASP A 123 -0.64 1.13 8.94
N VAL A 124 -0.05 2.05 8.17
CA VAL A 124 1.00 2.95 8.64
C VAL A 124 0.47 4.31 9.10
N ILE A 125 -0.40 4.95 8.30
CA ILE A 125 -0.80 6.35 8.54
C ILE A 125 -1.70 6.44 9.78
N TYR A 126 -2.47 5.40 10.07
CA TYR A 126 -3.33 5.37 11.25
C TYR A 126 -2.56 5.27 12.58
N GLU A 127 -1.43 4.55 12.61
CA GLU A 127 -0.71 4.30 13.86
C GLU A 127 0.20 5.46 14.28
N GLY A 128 0.22 6.57 13.52
CA GLY A 128 1.13 7.69 13.76
C GLY A 128 2.60 7.33 13.53
N ASN A 129 2.87 6.15 12.98
CA ASN A 129 4.21 5.63 12.72
C ASN A 129 4.82 6.32 11.49
N LYS A 130 5.39 7.51 11.71
CA LYS A 130 6.12 8.32 10.72
C LYS A 130 7.28 7.60 9.98
N PRO A 131 8.01 6.59 10.52
CA PRO A 131 9.16 6.05 9.78
C PRO A 131 8.82 5.36 8.45
N TYR A 132 7.56 4.97 8.21
CA TYR A 132 7.21 4.11 7.08
C TYR A 132 6.61 4.81 5.86
N TYR A 133 6.46 6.14 5.89
CA TYR A 133 6.03 6.95 4.74
C TYR A 133 6.81 8.27 4.67
N ASN A 134 6.92 8.84 3.47
CA ASN A 134 7.46 10.20 3.30
C ASN A 134 6.38 11.25 3.51
N GLU A 135 6.69 12.37 4.16
CA GLU A 135 5.75 13.49 4.23
C GLU A 135 5.45 14.07 2.83
N PRO A 136 4.26 14.66 2.59
CA PRO A 136 3.90 15.19 1.27
C PRO A 136 4.93 16.16 0.65
N ASP A 137 5.63 16.95 1.47
CA ASP A 137 6.64 17.91 1.00
C ASP A 137 7.86 17.26 0.34
N PHE A 138 8.16 16.00 0.69
CA PHE A 138 9.17 15.22 -0.01
C PHE A 138 8.82 15.07 -1.50
N TYR A 139 7.55 14.81 -1.83
CA TYR A 139 7.12 14.60 -3.21
C TYR A 139 7.05 15.90 -4.01
N LYS A 140 7.03 17.06 -3.35
CA LYS A 140 7.16 18.36 -4.03
C LYS A 140 8.58 18.58 -4.56
N THR A 141 9.58 18.06 -3.85
CA THR A 141 10.99 18.38 -4.05
C THR A 141 11.82 17.21 -4.57
N VAL A 142 11.27 15.98 -4.57
CA VAL A 142 11.97 14.80 -5.08
C VAL A 142 12.40 15.02 -6.52
N ASN A 143 13.70 14.81 -6.75
CA ASN A 143 14.30 14.92 -8.07
C ASN A 143 13.86 13.74 -8.94
N ILE A 144 13.09 14.03 -9.98
CA ILE A 144 12.59 13.04 -10.95
C ILE A 144 13.26 13.36 -12.29
N PRO A 145 13.89 12.38 -12.96
CA PRO A 145 14.56 12.62 -14.23
C PRO A 145 13.61 13.21 -15.29
N ASP A 146 14.06 14.22 -16.04
CA ASP A 146 13.24 14.99 -17.01
C ASP A 146 12.53 14.14 -18.07
N LYS A 147 13.12 12.98 -18.40
CA LYS A 147 12.54 12.03 -19.35
C LYS A 147 11.24 11.40 -18.85
N VAL A 148 11.03 11.35 -17.53
CA VAL A 148 9.82 10.80 -16.93
C VAL A 148 8.64 11.72 -17.20
N LYS A 149 7.60 11.20 -17.86
CA LYS A 149 6.35 11.93 -18.12
C LYS A 149 5.12 11.30 -17.46
N LYS A 150 5.25 10.05 -17.03
CA LYS A 150 4.16 9.26 -16.44
C LYS A 150 4.57 8.77 -15.05
N ILE A 151 3.63 8.76 -14.12
CA ILE A 151 3.82 8.24 -12.77
C ILE A 151 2.72 7.21 -12.50
N SER A 152 3.11 6.01 -12.08
CA SER A 152 2.18 5.01 -11.56
C SER A 152 2.36 4.86 -10.06
N ILE A 153 1.32 5.17 -9.29
CA ILE A 153 1.33 5.08 -7.83
C ILE A 153 0.70 3.75 -7.41
N PHE A 154 1.49 2.88 -6.83
CA PHE A 154 1.07 1.60 -6.26
C PHE A 154 0.81 1.76 -4.78
N ALA A 155 -0.37 1.34 -4.33
CA ALA A 155 -0.68 1.29 -2.92
C ALA A 155 -1.67 0.17 -2.61
N GLY A 156 -1.64 -0.33 -1.37
CA GLY A 156 -2.57 -1.36 -0.92
C GLY A 156 -2.64 -1.43 0.60
N THR A 157 -3.51 -2.29 1.13
CA THR A 157 -3.61 -2.57 2.56
C THR A 157 -3.50 -4.07 2.82
N HIS A 158 -2.89 -4.42 3.95
CA HIS A 158 -2.78 -5.79 4.43
C HIS A 158 -4.05 -6.28 5.14
N ARG A 159 -5.08 -5.43 5.29
CA ARG A 159 -6.26 -5.74 6.11
C ARG A 159 -7.48 -6.04 5.24
N LYS A 160 -8.16 -7.14 5.57
CA LYS A 160 -9.39 -7.60 4.89
C LYS A 160 -10.68 -7.05 5.52
N ASP A 161 -10.56 -6.28 6.60
CA ASP A 161 -11.70 -6.10 7.51
C ASP A 161 -12.74 -5.11 6.96
N SER A 162 -13.99 -5.57 6.82
CA SER A 162 -15.17 -4.73 6.57
C SER A 162 -15.74 -4.25 7.90
N GLY A 163 -15.28 -3.10 8.40
CA GLY A 163 -15.74 -2.55 9.68
C GLY A 163 -15.41 -1.08 9.90
N LEU A 164 -16.01 -0.48 10.92
CA LEU A 164 -15.82 0.93 11.27
C LEU A 164 -14.38 1.28 11.70
N SER A 165 -13.64 0.31 12.24
CA SER A 165 -12.22 0.44 12.54
C SER A 165 -11.37 0.56 11.27
N THR A 166 -11.77 -0.11 10.19
CA THR A 166 -11.14 -0.01 8.87
C THR A 166 -11.43 1.34 8.22
N TYR A 167 -12.66 1.83 8.36
CA TYR A 167 -13.07 3.18 7.91
C TYR A 167 -12.09 4.26 8.41
N LYS A 168 -11.77 4.25 9.72
CA LYS A 168 -10.86 5.24 10.32
C LYS A 168 -9.41 5.12 9.83
N LYS A 169 -9.02 3.96 9.29
CA LYS A 169 -7.65 3.66 8.81
C LYS A 169 -7.48 3.98 7.33
N LEU A 170 -8.53 3.73 6.54
CA LEU A 170 -8.51 3.89 5.09
C LEU A 170 -8.68 5.34 4.66
N LYS A 171 -9.52 6.14 5.34
CA LYS A 171 -9.72 7.55 4.99
C LYS A 171 -8.40 8.34 4.96
N PRO A 172 -7.55 8.33 6.01
CA PRO A 172 -6.27 9.04 5.99
C PRO A 172 -5.31 8.53 4.90
N SER A 173 -5.36 7.22 4.63
CA SER A 173 -4.55 6.59 3.60
C SER A 173 -4.94 7.05 2.20
N ALA A 174 -6.24 7.09 1.92
CA ALA A 174 -6.79 7.55 0.64
C ALA A 174 -6.53 9.05 0.43
N GLU A 175 -6.78 9.88 1.45
CA GLU A 175 -6.48 11.32 1.43
C GLU A 175 -5.00 11.57 1.14
N TYR A 176 -4.11 10.79 1.76
CA TYR A 176 -2.69 10.88 1.51
C TYR A 176 -2.33 10.50 0.05
N ILE A 177 -2.86 9.39 -0.49
CA ILE A 177 -2.64 9.02 -1.91
C ILE A 177 -3.07 10.16 -2.83
N LEU A 178 -4.29 10.67 -2.64
CA LEU A 178 -4.85 11.72 -3.48
C LEU A 178 -4.02 13.00 -3.40
N LYS A 179 -3.48 13.33 -2.22
CA LYS A 179 -2.55 14.45 -2.05
C LYS A 179 -1.24 14.24 -2.81
N ILE A 180 -0.67 13.03 -2.79
CA ILE A 180 0.56 12.74 -3.55
C ILE A 180 0.28 12.77 -5.07
N LYS A 181 -0.87 12.24 -5.50
CA LYS A 181 -1.32 12.33 -6.90
C LYS A 181 -1.41 13.78 -7.36
N ASP A 182 -2.14 14.62 -6.61
CA ASP A 182 -2.30 16.05 -6.90
C ASP A 182 -0.96 16.78 -6.97
N ILE A 183 -0.02 16.49 -6.06
CA ILE A 183 1.33 17.06 -6.09
C ILE A 183 2.04 16.71 -7.41
N PHE A 184 1.96 15.47 -7.87
CA PHE A 184 2.59 15.06 -9.11
C PHE A 184 1.88 15.63 -10.36
N GLU A 185 0.55 15.68 -10.37
CA GLU A 185 -0.19 16.30 -11.48
C GLU A 185 0.11 17.79 -11.61
N LYS A 186 0.20 18.52 -10.49
CA LYS A 186 0.63 19.94 -10.47
C LYS A 186 2.06 20.15 -10.95
N ARG A 187 2.91 19.13 -10.85
CA ARG A 187 4.27 19.12 -11.42
C ARG A 187 4.29 18.74 -12.91
N GLY A 188 3.13 18.51 -13.53
CA GLY A 188 2.99 18.24 -14.97
C GLY A 188 3.09 16.76 -15.36
N TYR A 189 3.03 15.82 -14.41
CA TYR A 189 3.06 14.39 -14.72
C TYR A 189 1.66 13.84 -14.99
N ALA A 190 1.54 12.91 -15.92
CA ALA A 190 0.35 12.08 -16.04
C ALA A 190 0.38 10.99 -14.96
N VAL A 191 -0.56 11.02 -14.01
CA VAL A 191 -0.55 10.12 -12.84
C VAL A 191 -1.65 9.07 -12.96
N THR A 192 -1.27 7.80 -12.81
CA THR A 192 -2.17 6.65 -12.71
C THR A 192 -2.09 6.06 -11.32
N LEU A 193 -3.24 5.79 -10.69
CA LEU A 193 -3.31 5.06 -9.43
C LEU A 193 -3.50 3.57 -9.71
N LYS A 194 -2.72 2.74 -9.02
CA LYS A 194 -2.78 1.27 -9.01
C LYS A 194 -3.01 0.83 -7.57
N LEU A 195 -4.28 0.78 -7.18
CA LEU A 195 -4.68 0.53 -5.79
C LEU A 195 -5.14 -0.92 -5.64
N GLY A 196 -4.56 -1.64 -4.68
CA GLY A 196 -4.87 -3.04 -4.44
C GLY A 196 -4.22 -4.00 -5.44
N GLY A 197 -4.92 -5.09 -5.76
CA GLY A 197 -4.48 -6.10 -6.71
C GLY A 197 -3.62 -7.21 -6.08
N HIS A 198 -3.06 -8.06 -6.94
CA HIS A 198 -2.20 -9.16 -6.51
C HIS A 198 -0.80 -8.63 -6.16
N PRO A 199 -0.32 -8.80 -4.91
CA PRO A 199 0.95 -8.21 -4.47
C PRO A 199 2.15 -8.70 -5.29
N ASP A 200 2.17 -9.95 -5.75
CA ASP A 200 3.25 -10.43 -6.63
C ASP A 200 3.27 -9.74 -7.98
N LYS A 201 2.11 -9.47 -8.58
CA LYS A 201 2.05 -8.75 -9.87
C LYS A 201 2.55 -7.33 -9.71
N ALA A 202 2.15 -6.66 -8.62
CA ALA A 202 2.65 -5.33 -8.30
C ALA A 202 4.17 -5.35 -8.03
N PHE A 203 4.67 -6.37 -7.32
CA PHE A 203 6.09 -6.55 -7.08
C PHE A 203 6.89 -6.77 -8.37
N GLU A 204 6.41 -7.63 -9.26
CA GLU A 204 7.01 -7.88 -10.58
C GLU A 204 7.00 -6.62 -11.46
N GLU A 205 5.90 -5.87 -11.47
CA GLU A 205 5.78 -4.66 -12.27
C GLU A 205 6.72 -3.55 -11.76
N MET A 206 6.72 -3.30 -10.44
CA MET A 206 7.62 -2.32 -9.85
C MET A 206 9.09 -2.76 -9.97
N GLY A 207 9.38 -4.04 -9.77
CA GLY A 207 10.72 -4.64 -9.88
C GLY A 207 11.36 -4.54 -11.27
N ASN A 208 10.54 -4.39 -12.31
CA ASN A 208 10.99 -4.23 -13.69
C ASN A 208 11.04 -2.76 -14.16
N SER A 209 10.75 -1.81 -13.28
CA SER A 209 10.68 -0.38 -13.62
C SER A 209 12.04 0.26 -13.91
N LYS A 210 12.06 1.26 -14.80
CA LYS A 210 13.23 2.12 -15.06
C LYS A 210 13.52 3.06 -13.91
N TYR A 211 12.46 3.60 -13.35
CA TYR A 211 12.49 4.50 -12.22
C TYR A 211 11.55 3.98 -11.15
N PHE A 212 12.06 3.85 -9.94
CA PHE A 212 11.29 3.43 -8.77
C PHE A 212 11.47 4.39 -7.62
N LEU A 213 10.38 4.86 -7.01
CA LEU A 213 10.41 5.68 -5.79
C LEU A 213 9.91 4.85 -4.62
N LYS A 214 10.76 4.71 -3.59
CA LYS A 214 10.42 3.99 -2.35
C LYS A 214 9.35 4.72 -1.54
N SER A 215 8.54 3.96 -0.79
CA SER A 215 7.50 4.52 0.10
C SER A 215 8.06 5.32 1.27
N SER A 216 9.26 4.95 1.73
CA SER A 216 10.01 5.64 2.79
C SER A 216 11.49 5.63 2.43
N ARG A 217 12.21 6.67 2.88
CA ARG A 217 13.66 6.76 2.73
C ARG A 217 14.43 5.77 3.59
N GLN A 218 13.84 5.35 4.72
CA GLN A 218 14.58 4.64 5.78
C GLN A 218 14.05 3.24 6.09
N HIS A 219 12.77 2.94 5.82
CA HIS A 219 12.14 1.71 6.32
C HIS A 219 11.19 1.03 5.33
N GLY A 220 11.02 -0.28 5.50
CA GLY A 220 10.03 -1.11 4.81
C GLY A 220 10.65 -2.26 4.01
N GLY A 221 10.54 -3.48 4.52
CA GLY A 221 11.10 -4.68 3.87
C GLY A 221 10.63 -4.85 2.43
N PHE A 222 9.32 -4.73 2.19
CA PHE A 222 8.75 -4.89 0.84
C PHE A 222 9.25 -3.84 -0.16
N THR A 223 9.25 -2.55 0.20
CA THR A 223 9.71 -1.48 -0.71
C THR A 223 11.22 -1.58 -0.98
N ASN A 224 12.00 -2.03 -0.01
CA ASN A 224 13.44 -2.24 -0.17
C ASN A 224 13.74 -3.43 -1.08
N MET A 225 13.00 -4.54 -0.94
CA MET A 225 13.14 -5.68 -1.84
C MET A 225 12.86 -5.30 -3.30
N ILE A 226 11.86 -4.45 -3.55
CA ILE A 226 11.58 -3.91 -4.89
C ILE A 226 12.75 -3.05 -5.36
N ALA A 227 13.25 -2.13 -4.52
CA ALA A 227 14.38 -1.27 -4.88
C ALA A 227 15.63 -2.08 -5.24
N ASP A 228 15.95 -3.12 -4.46
CA ASP A 228 17.06 -4.02 -4.74
C ASP A 228 16.86 -4.76 -6.07
N LEU A 229 15.63 -5.21 -6.36
CA LEU A 229 15.28 -5.87 -7.62
C LEU A 229 15.40 -4.91 -8.82
N VAL A 230 14.91 -3.68 -8.69
CA VAL A 230 15.05 -2.62 -9.71
C VAL A 230 16.52 -2.36 -10.00
N THR A 231 17.35 -2.25 -8.96
CA THR A 231 18.79 -2.03 -9.09
C THR A 231 19.48 -3.22 -9.74
N ALA A 232 19.16 -4.45 -9.33
CA ALA A 232 19.67 -5.68 -9.94
C ALA A 232 19.29 -5.79 -11.44
N ASN A 233 18.15 -5.20 -11.83
CA ASN A 233 17.69 -5.09 -13.21
C ASN A 233 18.22 -3.83 -13.94
N GLY A 234 19.22 -3.13 -13.40
CA GLY A 234 19.81 -1.93 -13.98
C GLY A 234 18.86 -0.73 -14.05
N GLY A 235 17.87 -0.66 -13.16
CA GLY A 235 17.00 0.50 -12.99
C GLY A 235 17.59 1.52 -12.03
N ASN A 236 16.89 2.64 -11.89
CA ASN A 236 17.27 3.69 -10.95
C ASN A 236 16.22 3.79 -9.84
N THR A 237 16.68 3.69 -8.61
CA THR A 237 15.87 3.88 -7.41
C THR A 237 16.05 5.29 -6.87
N ILE A 238 14.93 5.99 -6.67
CA ILE A 238 14.85 7.33 -6.12
C ILE A 238 14.35 7.20 -4.67
N GLY A 239 14.90 8.01 -3.77
CA GLY A 239 14.51 8.03 -2.36
C GLY A 239 15.68 7.89 -1.41
#